data_AF-A0AAV0R053-F1
#
_entry.id   AF-A0AAV0R053-F1
#
_cell.length_a   1.000
_cell.length_b   1.000
_cell.length_c   1.000
_cell.angle_alpha   90.00
_cell.angle_beta   90.00
_cell.angle_gamma   90.00
#
_symmetry.space_group_name_H-M   'P 1'
#
loop_
_entity.id
_entity.type
_entity.pdbx_description
1 polymer ?
#
loop_
_entity_poly.entity_id
_entity_poly.type
_entity_poly.pdbx_seq_one_letter_code
_entity_poly.pdbx_strand_id
1 'polypeptide(L)'
;MDGARDSEIAMGGYQPYHLAVREPARGQVHGFRMSLWYEHLGMLDDCFLFPDSEECIKKVNQAADKYWDLYSSESLEHDLPGHLLRYPIAIDNEGNVTEYPGAEFFPDTKARVLGTKSDYLPPILTT
;
A
#
# COMPACT_ATOMS: atom_id res chain seq x y z
N MET A 1 4.61 15.66 -10.70
CA MET A 1 4.25 15.07 -12.01
C MET A 1 4.00 16.10 -13.11
N ASP A 2 3.54 17.31 -12.79
CA ASP A 2 3.18 18.37 -13.75
C ASP A 2 4.32 18.83 -14.70
N GLY A 3 5.57 18.81 -14.22
CA GLY A 3 6.75 19.24 -14.98
C GLY A 3 6.98 20.75 -14.98
N ALA A 4 6.00 21.56 -14.59
CA ALA A 4 6.10 23.01 -14.45
C ALA A 4 5.68 23.55 -13.06
N ARG A 5 5.37 22.66 -12.10
CA ARG A 5 5.21 22.99 -10.67
C ARG A 5 6.54 22.86 -9.96
N ASP A 6 6.81 21.67 -9.44
CA ASP A 6 8.07 21.33 -8.76
C ASP A 6 9.00 20.58 -9.72
N SER A 7 10.30 20.85 -9.61
CA SER A 7 11.32 20.16 -10.39
C SER A 7 11.60 18.78 -9.81
N GLU A 8 11.42 17.74 -10.63
CA GLU A 8 11.66 16.34 -10.25
C GLU A 8 12.65 15.69 -11.22
N ILE A 9 13.35 14.65 -10.75
CA ILE A 9 14.19 13.79 -11.60
C ILE A 9 13.95 12.33 -11.24
N ALA A 10 13.89 11.46 -12.25
CA ALA A 10 13.70 10.03 -12.07
C ALA A 10 14.58 9.24 -13.05
N MET A 11 14.91 8.00 -12.70
CA MET A 11 15.57 7.05 -13.60
C MET A 11 14.68 5.84 -13.84
N GLY A 12 14.62 5.40 -15.10
CA GLY A 12 13.95 4.17 -15.51
C GLY A 12 14.99 3.20 -16.05
N GLY A 13 14.99 1.98 -15.54
CA GLY A 13 15.93 0.95 -15.96
C GLY A 13 15.31 -0.43 -15.88
N TYR A 14 15.78 -1.32 -16.74
CA TYR A 14 15.43 -2.74 -16.74
C TYR A 14 16.68 -3.56 -17.06
N GLN A 15 16.67 -4.84 -16.71
CA GLN A 15 17.76 -5.75 -17.05
C GLN A 15 17.39 -6.51 -18.35
N PRO A 16 18.11 -6.30 -19.47
CA PRO A 16 17.73 -6.87 -20.78
C PRO A 16 17.68 -8.40 -20.81
N TYR A 17 18.40 -9.07 -19.91
CA TYR A 17 18.44 -10.53 -19.78
C TYR A 17 17.53 -11.08 -18.67
N HIS A 18 16.73 -10.24 -18.01
CA HIS A 18 15.76 -10.64 -16.99
C HIS A 18 14.39 -10.02 -17.27
N LEU A 19 13.87 -10.28 -18.47
CA LEU A 19 12.57 -9.77 -18.92
C LEU A 19 11.46 -10.81 -18.70
N ALA A 20 10.25 -10.33 -18.35
CA ALA A 20 9.08 -11.18 -18.12
C ALA A 20 8.29 -11.53 -19.41
N VAL A 21 8.99 -11.86 -20.51
CA VAL A 21 8.34 -12.09 -21.82
C VAL A 21 7.93 -13.55 -22.03
N ARG A 22 8.78 -14.49 -21.59
CA ARG A 22 8.55 -15.95 -21.74
C ARG A 22 8.59 -16.69 -20.42
N GLU A 23 9.37 -16.19 -19.49
CA GLU A 23 9.53 -16.68 -18.14
C GLU A 23 9.41 -15.50 -17.16
N PRO A 24 9.05 -15.72 -15.90
CA PRO A 24 9.01 -14.66 -14.92
C PRO A 24 10.38 -13.97 -14.76
N ALA A 25 10.40 -12.65 -14.69
CA ALA A 25 11.62 -11.92 -14.38
C ALA A 25 12.11 -12.29 -12.96
N ARG A 26 13.38 -12.72 -12.86
CA ARG A 26 14.05 -13.11 -11.59
C ARG A 26 15.40 -12.41 -11.40
N GLY A 27 15.50 -11.17 -11.89
CA GLY A 27 16.67 -10.31 -11.71
C GLY A 27 16.65 -9.49 -10.41
N GLN A 28 17.46 -8.42 -10.37
CA GLN A 28 17.58 -7.49 -9.24
C GLN A 28 16.27 -6.79 -8.91
N VAL A 29 15.46 -6.40 -9.91
CA VAL A 29 14.15 -5.77 -9.66
C VAL A 29 13.21 -6.73 -8.91
N HIS A 30 13.20 -8.01 -9.28
CA HIS A 30 12.43 -9.03 -8.59
C HIS A 30 12.90 -9.22 -7.15
N GLY A 31 14.22 -9.36 -6.95
CA GLY A 31 14.81 -9.52 -5.61
C GLY A 31 14.56 -8.30 -4.71
N PHE A 32 14.70 -7.09 -5.25
CA PHE A 32 14.40 -5.86 -4.52
C PHE A 32 12.93 -5.78 -4.11
N ARG A 33 12.00 -6.11 -5.03
CA ARG A 33 10.57 -6.17 -4.71
C ARG A 33 10.25 -7.24 -3.66
N MET A 34 10.89 -8.42 -3.72
CA MET A 34 10.74 -9.45 -2.67
C MET A 34 11.26 -8.95 -1.31
N SER A 35 12.37 -8.23 -1.29
CA SER A 35 12.95 -7.66 -0.08
C SER A 35 12.03 -6.64 0.58
N LEU A 36 11.42 -5.74 -0.21
CA LEU A 36 10.42 -4.79 0.29
C LEU A 36 9.17 -5.49 0.81
N TRP A 37 8.72 -6.55 0.12
CA TRP A 37 7.58 -7.33 0.59
C TRP A 37 7.90 -8.05 1.89
N TYR A 38 9.10 -8.60 2.04
CA TYR A 38 9.55 -9.19 3.30
C TYR A 38 9.59 -8.16 4.43
N GLU A 39 10.12 -6.96 4.16
CA GLU A 39 10.16 -5.85 5.13
C GLU A 39 8.76 -5.44 5.59
N HIS A 40 7.81 -5.30 4.66
CA HIS A 40 6.47 -4.81 4.99
C HIS A 40 5.53 -5.91 5.50
N LEU A 41 5.67 -7.15 5.04
CA LEU A 41 4.81 -8.26 5.45
C LEU A 41 5.41 -9.10 6.58
N GLY A 42 6.69 -8.92 6.92
CA GLY A 42 7.39 -9.73 7.92
C GLY A 42 7.59 -11.20 7.53
N MET A 43 7.26 -11.58 6.30
CA MET A 43 7.31 -12.96 5.82
C MET A 43 7.58 -13.04 4.32
N LEU A 44 8.11 -14.20 3.91
CA LEU A 44 8.16 -14.61 2.52
C LEU A 44 7.14 -15.72 2.30
N ASP A 45 6.57 -15.75 1.11
CA ASP A 45 5.62 -16.76 0.70
C ASP A 45 5.71 -17.01 -0.80
N ASP A 46 5.47 -18.26 -1.22
CA ASP A 46 5.60 -18.64 -2.63
C ASP A 46 4.58 -17.92 -3.52
N CYS A 47 3.39 -17.58 -3.01
CA CYS A 47 2.43 -16.81 -3.82
C CYS A 47 2.96 -15.41 -4.17
N PHE A 48 3.87 -14.84 -3.35
CA PHE A 48 4.47 -13.53 -3.62
C PHE A 48 5.43 -13.56 -4.82
N LEU A 49 5.82 -14.74 -5.31
CA LEU A 49 6.59 -14.89 -6.55
C LEU A 49 5.75 -14.56 -7.80
N PHE A 50 4.42 -14.58 -7.67
CA PHE A 50 3.43 -14.37 -8.73
C PHE A 50 2.41 -13.30 -8.28
N PRO A 51 2.80 -12.01 -8.24
CA PRO A 51 1.96 -10.93 -7.72
C PRO A 51 0.69 -10.65 -8.55
N ASP A 52 0.61 -11.19 -9.76
CA ASP A 52 -0.56 -11.16 -10.64
C ASP A 52 -1.62 -12.21 -10.27
N SER A 53 -1.30 -13.18 -9.41
CA SER A 53 -2.23 -14.22 -8.99
C SER A 53 -3.26 -13.71 -7.96
N GLU A 54 -4.48 -14.23 -8.05
CA GLU A 54 -5.55 -13.93 -7.09
C GLU A 54 -5.17 -14.37 -5.66
N GLU A 55 -4.46 -15.49 -5.54
CA GLU A 55 -3.96 -16.00 -4.26
C GLU A 55 -3.02 -14.99 -3.58
N CYS A 56 -2.09 -14.42 -4.36
CA CYS A 56 -1.14 -13.43 -3.84
C CYS A 56 -1.85 -12.21 -3.27
N ILE A 57 -2.76 -11.60 -4.02
CA ILE A 57 -3.45 -10.39 -3.54
C ILE A 57 -4.39 -10.70 -2.37
N LYS A 58 -5.04 -11.87 -2.35
CA LYS A 58 -5.84 -12.31 -1.20
C LYS A 58 -4.98 -12.43 0.05
N LYS A 59 -3.79 -13.03 -0.05
CA LYS A 59 -2.89 -13.20 1.09
C LYS A 59 -2.32 -11.88 1.59
N VAL A 60 -1.91 -10.99 0.68
CA VAL A 60 -1.44 -9.64 1.01
C VAL A 60 -2.54 -8.86 1.73
N ASN A 61 -3.77 -8.88 1.20
CA ASN A 61 -4.91 -8.19 1.82
C ASN A 61 -5.24 -8.76 3.20
N GLN A 62 -5.27 -10.08 3.37
CA GLN A 62 -5.52 -10.71 4.67
C GLN A 62 -4.45 -10.36 5.72
N ALA A 63 -3.18 -10.32 5.31
CA ALA A 63 -2.11 -9.87 6.20
C ALA A 63 -2.29 -8.40 6.58
N ALA A 64 -2.60 -7.55 5.60
CA ALA A 64 -2.79 -6.12 5.82
C ALA A 64 -4.03 -5.78 6.67
N ASP A 65 -5.13 -6.53 6.52
CA ASP A 65 -6.32 -6.45 7.37
C ASP A 65 -5.96 -6.82 8.81
N LYS A 66 -5.26 -7.95 9.01
CA LYS A 66 -4.81 -8.39 10.34
C LYS A 66 -3.87 -7.37 11.00
N TYR A 67 -2.95 -6.79 10.24
CA TYR A 67 -2.03 -5.79 10.78
C TYR A 67 -2.74 -4.48 11.10
N TRP A 68 -3.74 -4.07 10.30
CA TRP A 68 -4.62 -2.96 10.64
C TRP A 68 -5.33 -3.21 11.97
N ASP A 69 -5.96 -4.37 12.14
CA ASP A 69 -6.67 -4.71 13.39
C ASP A 69 -5.75 -4.61 14.62
N LEU A 70 -4.52 -5.11 14.51
CA LEU A 70 -3.51 -5.02 15.56
C LEU A 70 -3.06 -3.57 15.81
N TYR A 71 -2.86 -2.79 14.75
CA TYR A 71 -2.43 -1.39 14.85
C TYR A 71 -3.49 -0.49 15.46
N SER A 72 -4.77 -0.69 15.12
CA SER A 72 -5.89 0.10 15.63
C SER A 72 -6.49 -0.44 16.94
N SER A 73 -5.94 -1.51 17.50
CA SER A 73 -6.40 -2.11 18.75
C SER A 73 -6.07 -1.22 19.95
N GLU A 74 -7.00 -1.10 20.89
CA GLU A 74 -6.80 -0.39 22.17
C GLU A 74 -5.76 -1.09 23.08
N SER A 75 -5.54 -2.40 22.87
CA SER A 75 -4.58 -3.21 23.61
C SER A 75 -3.38 -3.59 22.75
N LEU A 76 -2.18 -3.42 23.29
CA LEU A 76 -0.92 -3.85 22.69
C LEU A 76 -0.33 -5.02 23.50
N GLU A 77 -0.35 -6.22 22.93
CA GLU A 77 0.22 -7.42 23.57
C GLU A 77 1.64 -7.70 23.09
N HIS A 78 1.90 -7.48 21.79
CA HIS A 78 3.16 -7.77 21.12
C HIS A 78 3.44 -6.73 20.03
N ASP A 79 4.69 -6.65 19.59
CA ASP A 79 5.08 -5.85 18.42
C ASP A 79 4.30 -6.31 17.17
N LEU A 80 4.07 -5.37 16.24
CA LEU A 80 3.44 -5.69 14.97
C LEU A 80 4.30 -6.69 14.18
N PRO A 81 3.73 -7.80 13.68
CA PRO A 81 4.50 -8.80 12.92
C PRO A 81 4.96 -8.31 11.53
N GLY A 82 4.38 -7.21 11.05
CA GLY A 82 4.68 -6.56 9.78
C GLY A 82 4.11 -5.15 9.76
N HIS A 83 4.47 -4.36 8.77
CA HIS A 83 4.17 -2.92 8.70
C HIS A 83 3.14 -2.57 7.61
N LEU A 84 2.75 -3.52 6.75
CA LEU A 84 1.76 -3.27 5.70
C LEU A 84 0.36 -3.19 6.30
N LEU A 85 -0.18 -2.00 6.46
CA LEU A 85 -1.57 -1.81 6.90
C LEU A 85 -2.48 -1.61 5.70
N ARG A 86 -3.69 -2.18 5.74
CA ARG A 86 -4.70 -1.78 4.77
C ARG A 86 -5.06 -0.33 5.01
N TYR A 87 -5.14 0.46 3.94
CA TYR A 87 -5.58 1.84 4.07
C TYR A 87 -7.03 1.87 4.59
N PRO A 88 -7.35 2.62 5.66
CA PRO A 88 -8.60 2.47 6.42
C PRO A 88 -9.80 3.15 5.75
N ILE A 89 -10.10 2.71 4.53
CA ILE A 89 -11.29 3.05 3.76
C ILE A 89 -12.05 1.79 3.36
N ALA A 90 -13.33 1.94 3.07
CA ALA A 90 -14.14 0.92 2.43
C ALA A 90 -14.52 1.37 1.01
N ILE A 91 -14.81 0.39 0.15
CA ILE A 91 -15.35 0.62 -1.19
C ILE A 91 -16.74 -0.03 -1.21
N ASP A 92 -17.77 0.74 -1.54
CA ASP A 92 -19.13 0.22 -1.66
C ASP A 92 -19.36 -0.52 -2.99
N ASN A 93 -20.57 -1.06 -3.20
CA ASN A 93 -20.89 -1.83 -4.40
C ASN A 93 -20.91 -0.98 -5.67
N GLU A 94 -21.03 0.33 -5.54
CA GLU A 94 -21.03 1.32 -6.60
C GLU A 94 -19.62 1.89 -6.88
N GLY A 95 -18.63 1.52 -6.07
CA GLY A 95 -17.24 1.96 -6.21
C GLY A 95 -16.92 3.28 -5.49
N ASN A 96 -17.82 3.80 -4.66
CA ASN A 96 -17.54 4.99 -3.85
C ASN A 96 -16.63 4.63 -2.68
N VAL A 97 -15.73 5.56 -2.36
CA VAL A 97 -14.89 5.48 -1.17
C VAL A 97 -15.72 5.92 0.04
N THR A 98 -15.78 5.05 1.04
CA THR A 98 -16.54 5.25 2.29
C THR A 98 -15.63 5.05 3.51
N GLU A 99 -16.11 5.47 4.67
CA GLU A 99 -15.38 5.30 5.94
C GLU A 99 -15.30 3.81 6.29
N TYR A 100 -14.12 3.37 6.71
CA TYR A 100 -13.98 2.03 7.26
C TYR A 100 -14.68 1.98 8.64
N PRO A 101 -15.47 0.93 8.96
CA PRO A 101 -16.21 0.87 10.21
C PRO A 101 -15.32 1.11 11.44
N GLY A 102 -15.63 2.15 12.21
CA GLY A 102 -14.86 2.51 13.42
C GLY A 102 -13.63 3.39 13.16
N ALA A 103 -13.33 3.75 11.91
CA ALA A 103 -12.15 4.55 11.53
C ALA A 103 -12.53 5.83 10.73
N GLU A 104 -13.48 6.62 11.25
CA GLU A 104 -13.75 7.97 10.71
C GLU A 104 -12.49 8.85 10.76
N PHE A 105 -11.73 8.75 11.86
CA PHE A 105 -10.47 9.44 12.09
C PHE A 105 -9.30 8.45 12.11
N PHE A 106 -8.10 8.90 11.75
CA PHE A 106 -6.90 8.10 12.00
C PHE A 106 -6.73 7.85 13.50
N PRO A 107 -6.24 6.66 13.93
CA PRO A 107 -5.95 6.36 15.33
C PRO A 107 -5.15 7.49 15.99
N ASP A 108 -5.50 7.80 17.24
CA ASP A 108 -4.89 8.88 18.04
C ASP A 108 -5.10 10.32 17.51
N THR A 109 -5.98 10.52 16.52
CA THR A 109 -6.23 11.85 15.94
C THR A 109 -7.70 12.25 15.91
N LYS A 110 -7.95 13.50 15.48
CA LYS A 110 -9.26 14.00 15.04
C LYS A 110 -9.25 14.33 13.53
N ALA A 111 -8.31 13.75 12.78
CA ALA A 111 -8.14 14.00 11.36
C ALA A 111 -8.92 12.95 10.55
N ARG A 112 -9.86 13.40 9.72
CA ARG A 112 -10.73 12.50 8.94
C ARG A 112 -9.90 11.72 7.92
N VAL A 113 -10.10 10.40 7.82
CA VAL A 113 -9.39 9.55 6.85
C VAL A 113 -9.71 9.96 5.41
N LEU A 114 -10.99 10.28 5.13
CA LEU A 114 -11.44 10.71 3.80
C LEU A 114 -11.04 12.15 3.44
N GLY A 115 -10.35 12.84 4.36
CA GLY A 115 -9.99 14.24 4.21
C GLY A 115 -11.19 15.18 4.25
N THR A 116 -10.94 16.43 3.89
CA THR A 116 -11.96 17.48 3.77
C THR A 116 -11.48 18.48 2.73
N LYS A 117 -12.31 18.78 1.75
CA LYS A 117 -11.99 19.79 0.74
C LYS A 117 -11.89 21.16 1.44
N SER A 118 -10.80 21.88 1.19
CA SER A 118 -10.65 23.25 1.68
C SER A 118 -11.46 24.22 0.83
N ASP A 119 -12.19 25.13 1.48
CA ASP A 119 -12.85 26.27 0.82
C ASP A 119 -11.88 27.45 0.58
N TYR A 120 -10.67 27.39 1.16
CA TYR A 120 -9.72 28.49 1.16
C TYR A 120 -8.48 28.20 0.30
N LEU A 121 -7.99 26.96 0.32
CA LEU A 121 -6.78 26.58 -0.40
C LEU A 121 -7.12 26.21 -1.85
N PRO A 122 -6.58 26.94 -2.85
CA PRO A 122 -6.78 26.59 -4.24
C PRO A 122 -6.06 25.27 -4.59
N PRO A 123 -6.59 24.46 -5.52
CA PRO A 123 -6.02 23.16 -5.86
C PRO A 123 -4.55 23.19 -6.30
N ILE A 124 -4.08 24.30 -6.89
CA ILE A 124 -2.68 24.47 -7.30
C ILE A 124 -1.69 24.33 -6.13
N LEU A 125 -2.13 24.54 -4.89
CA LEU A 125 -1.29 24.39 -3.70
C LEU A 125 -1.32 22.98 -3.10
N THR A 126 -2.31 22.15 -3.44
CA THR A 126 -2.56 20.86 -2.77
C THR A 126 -2.59 19.68 -3.73
N THR A 127 -2.20 19.88 -5.00
CA THR A 127 -2.14 18.85 -6.05
C THR A 127 -0.84 18.89 -6.82
#